data_AF-I0Z805-F1
#
_entry.id   AF-I0Z805-F1
#
_cell.length_a   1.000
_cell.length_b   1.000
_cell.length_c   1.000
_cell.angle_alpha   90.00
_cell.angle_beta   90.00
_cell.angle_gamma   90.00
#
_symmetry.space_group_name_H-M   'P 1'
#
loop_
_entity.id
_entity.type
_entity.pdbx_description
1 polymer ?
#
loop_
_entity_poly.entity_id
_entity_poly.type
_entity_poly.pdbx_seq_one_letter_code
_entity_poly.pdbx_strand_id
1 'polypeptide(L)'
;MASRAAMRKSARLAYCILFTLAMVLAWILRDFAKPIIDKLPWIIHAMGHGEPSAKWYGQQAVYRVSMGNFIFFGLMSLAMVGVKYKSDKRDQYLQHGGWFLKVALWLLFNILPFFFPVSFVNGYGWVARVGSACFLCVQILMLLDFVTKWNDTWVDKEDERYLWALLTVTCVSYLGTFGLAGILFYFFTPVGADECSFNVSMITFTLIIGIIISGVSMSSLAKNGSLFPSAIFTFYCTYLCYSALVSEPHDYQCNGLGQRLNAASATTLATGMLLTLVSVVYSALRAGSNTALFRLNSEEDSDPVEQPLLDDDKGRAYIAEEGTSAGLDGEVGMSRTARTADEAERAKQTADEFTPVTYNYAFFHFIFAVASMYLAMLMTGWGTGAEERDLIDVGWFSVWVKFVTQWATAATYCWMLVAPTLFPDREFL
;
A
#
# COMPACT_ATOMS: atom_id res chain seq x y z
N MET A 1 15.93 -21.05 -17.98
CA MET A 1 16.30 -20.25 -16.78
C MET A 1 15.38 -19.06 -16.51
N ALA A 2 14.83 -18.38 -17.53
CA ALA A 2 13.92 -17.24 -17.35
C ALA A 2 12.64 -17.55 -16.51
N SER A 3 12.07 -18.76 -16.56
CA SER A 3 10.84 -19.08 -15.80
C SER A 3 11.07 -19.31 -14.30
N ARG A 4 12.28 -19.72 -13.86
CA ARG A 4 12.61 -19.86 -12.44
C ARG A 4 12.88 -18.50 -11.77
N ALA A 5 13.47 -17.55 -12.51
CA ALA A 5 13.60 -16.16 -12.08
C ALA A 5 12.24 -15.44 -12.02
N ALA A 6 11.31 -15.77 -12.93
CA ALA A 6 9.92 -15.33 -12.86
C ALA A 6 9.16 -15.94 -11.67
N MET A 7 9.44 -17.20 -11.30
CA MET A 7 8.85 -17.85 -10.12
C MET A 7 9.31 -17.26 -8.78
N ARG A 8 10.54 -16.75 -8.66
CA ARG A 8 10.96 -16.05 -7.43
C ARG A 8 10.30 -14.67 -7.29
N LYS A 9 9.91 -14.03 -8.41
CA LYS A 9 8.95 -12.90 -8.43
C LYS A 9 7.50 -13.36 -8.20
N SER A 10 7.20 -14.65 -8.20
CA SER A 10 5.81 -15.15 -8.18
C SER A 10 5.20 -15.24 -6.79
N ALA A 11 5.96 -15.31 -5.69
CA ALA A 11 5.36 -15.42 -4.37
C ALA A 11 4.54 -14.16 -4.00
N ARG A 12 5.14 -12.96 -4.18
CA ARG A 12 4.43 -11.68 -4.01
C ARG A 12 3.22 -11.60 -4.94
N LEU A 13 3.42 -11.88 -6.23
CA LEU A 13 2.35 -11.85 -7.22
C LEU A 13 1.20 -12.79 -6.84
N ALA A 14 1.51 -13.99 -6.34
CA ALA A 14 0.52 -14.97 -5.93
C ALA A 14 -0.28 -14.54 -4.70
N TYR A 15 0.35 -13.92 -3.68
CA TYR A 15 -0.40 -13.33 -2.56
C TYR A 15 -1.32 -12.19 -3.02
N CYS A 16 -0.87 -11.40 -3.99
CA CYS A 16 -1.69 -10.33 -4.57
C CYS A 16 -2.85 -10.90 -5.37
N ILE A 17 -2.65 -12.00 -6.10
CA ILE A 17 -3.74 -12.73 -6.75
C ILE A 17 -4.75 -13.22 -5.71
N LEU A 18 -4.30 -13.84 -4.61
CA LEU A 18 -5.21 -14.28 -3.53
C LEU A 18 -6.01 -13.11 -2.95
N PHE A 19 -5.34 -11.99 -2.69
CA PHE A 19 -5.99 -10.78 -2.19
C PHE A 19 -7.00 -10.19 -3.20
N THR A 20 -6.65 -10.14 -4.48
CA THR A 20 -7.57 -9.70 -5.55
C THR A 20 -8.76 -10.65 -5.68
N LEU A 21 -8.56 -11.96 -5.60
CA LEU A 21 -9.64 -12.94 -5.62
C LEU A 21 -10.60 -12.74 -4.43
N ALA A 22 -10.06 -12.51 -3.23
CA ALA A 22 -10.87 -12.16 -2.05
C ALA A 22 -11.67 -10.87 -2.25
N MET A 23 -11.07 -9.85 -2.85
CA MET A 23 -11.73 -8.58 -3.14
C MET A 23 -12.87 -8.75 -4.15
N VAL A 24 -12.63 -9.50 -5.24
CA VAL A 24 -13.67 -9.82 -6.23
C VAL A 24 -14.79 -10.64 -5.58
N LEU A 25 -14.45 -11.62 -4.74
CA LEU A 25 -15.42 -12.39 -3.97
C LEU A 25 -16.26 -11.49 -3.05
N ALA A 26 -15.62 -10.57 -2.31
CA ALA A 26 -16.30 -9.63 -1.43
C ALA A 26 -17.24 -8.71 -2.22
N TRP A 27 -16.84 -8.23 -3.39
CA TRP A 27 -17.70 -7.43 -4.27
C TRP A 27 -18.90 -8.25 -4.76
N ILE A 28 -18.68 -9.45 -5.32
CA ILE A 28 -19.79 -10.31 -5.76
C ILE A 28 -20.76 -10.58 -4.61
N LEU A 29 -20.24 -10.90 -3.43
CA LEU A 29 -21.08 -11.16 -2.26
C LEU A 29 -21.78 -9.89 -1.74
N ARG A 30 -21.18 -8.71 -1.88
CA ARG A 30 -21.87 -7.46 -1.51
C ARG A 30 -23.21 -7.32 -2.24
N ASP A 31 -23.23 -7.65 -3.54
CA ASP A 31 -24.39 -7.44 -4.40
C ASP A 31 -25.34 -8.67 -4.41
N PHE A 32 -24.80 -9.88 -4.20
CA PHE A 32 -25.54 -11.15 -4.35
C PHE A 32 -25.60 -12.04 -3.10
N ALA A 33 -25.18 -11.60 -1.91
CA ALA A 33 -25.17 -12.46 -0.72
C ALA A 33 -26.54 -12.79 -0.11
N LYS A 34 -27.61 -12.05 -0.43
CA LYS A 34 -28.95 -12.28 0.14
C LYS A 34 -29.39 -13.75 0.09
N PRO A 35 -29.47 -14.43 -1.08
CA PRO A 35 -29.91 -15.83 -1.15
C PRO A 35 -28.98 -16.83 -0.44
N ILE A 36 -27.73 -16.44 -0.15
CA ILE A 36 -26.75 -17.30 0.53
C ILE A 36 -26.92 -17.16 2.05
N ILE A 37 -26.94 -15.92 2.55
CA ILE A 37 -27.06 -15.63 3.99
C ILE A 37 -28.47 -15.95 4.49
N ASP A 38 -29.50 -15.80 3.65
CA ASP A 38 -30.89 -16.18 3.98
C ASP A 38 -31.05 -17.67 4.34
N LYS A 39 -30.11 -18.52 3.92
CA LYS A 39 -30.13 -19.96 4.23
C LYS A 39 -29.40 -20.31 5.53
N LEU A 40 -28.80 -19.34 6.21
CA LEU A 40 -27.98 -19.53 7.42
C LEU A 40 -28.78 -19.07 8.66
N PRO A 41 -29.54 -19.97 9.32
CA PRO A 41 -30.51 -19.58 10.34
C PRO A 41 -29.88 -18.89 11.56
N TRP A 42 -28.66 -19.27 11.96
CA TRP A 42 -27.95 -18.63 13.08
C TRP A 42 -27.58 -17.16 12.82
N ILE A 43 -27.51 -16.73 11.56
CA ILE A 43 -27.23 -15.33 11.19
C ILE A 43 -28.51 -14.50 11.26
N ILE A 44 -29.63 -15.04 10.79
CA ILE A 44 -30.92 -14.34 10.69
C ILE A 44 -31.59 -14.26 12.06
N HIS A 45 -31.62 -15.36 12.81
CA HIS A 45 -32.24 -15.40 14.14
C HIS A 45 -31.53 -14.49 15.15
N ALA A 46 -30.25 -14.16 14.91
CA ALA A 46 -29.48 -13.25 15.77
C ALA A 46 -29.85 -11.76 15.60
N MET A 47 -30.63 -11.37 14.58
CA MET A 47 -31.06 -9.97 14.39
C MET A 47 -32.31 -9.60 15.22
N GLY A 48 -33.13 -10.57 15.61
CA GLY A 48 -34.43 -10.32 16.25
C GLY A 48 -35.59 -10.24 15.25
N HIS A 49 -36.60 -9.39 15.51
CA HIS A 49 -37.79 -9.26 14.66
C HIS A 49 -37.59 -8.21 13.54
N GLY A 50 -37.76 -8.64 12.28
CA GLY A 50 -37.73 -7.80 11.07
C GLY A 50 -36.92 -8.44 9.93
N GLU A 51 -37.27 -8.17 8.68
CA GLU A 51 -36.44 -8.60 7.54
C GLU A 51 -35.24 -7.66 7.37
N PRO A 52 -34.00 -8.19 7.30
CA PRO A 52 -32.82 -7.36 7.05
C PRO A 52 -32.89 -6.66 5.70
N SER A 53 -32.44 -5.40 5.65
CA SER A 53 -32.21 -4.74 4.37
C SER A 53 -31.13 -5.50 3.59
N ALA A 54 -31.21 -5.57 2.26
CA ALA A 54 -30.13 -6.20 1.51
C ALA A 54 -28.81 -5.42 1.45
N LYS A 55 -28.77 -4.20 2.01
CA LYS A 55 -27.51 -3.55 2.35
C LYS A 55 -26.85 -4.27 3.53
N TRP A 56 -27.63 -4.62 4.54
CA TRP A 56 -27.14 -5.39 5.68
C TRP A 56 -26.56 -6.74 5.23
N TYR A 57 -27.24 -7.47 4.34
CA TYR A 57 -26.71 -8.72 3.78
C TYR A 57 -25.36 -8.52 3.09
N GLY A 58 -25.23 -7.49 2.26
CA GLY A 58 -23.97 -7.14 1.61
C GLY A 58 -22.87 -6.78 2.61
N GLN A 59 -23.17 -5.94 3.61
CA GLN A 59 -22.22 -5.56 4.66
C GLN A 59 -21.73 -6.77 5.46
N GLN A 60 -22.64 -7.63 5.87
CA GLN A 60 -22.34 -8.86 6.61
C GLN A 60 -21.46 -9.81 5.80
N ALA A 61 -21.66 -9.91 4.49
CA ALA A 61 -20.84 -10.75 3.63
C ALA A 61 -19.43 -10.18 3.44
N VAL A 62 -19.33 -8.88 3.18
CA VAL A 62 -18.04 -8.17 3.01
C VAL A 62 -17.20 -8.24 4.28
N TYR A 63 -17.79 -8.01 5.46
CA TYR A 63 -17.07 -8.11 6.73
C TYR A 63 -16.55 -9.53 7.01
N ARG A 64 -17.29 -10.56 6.63
CA ARG A 64 -16.86 -11.96 6.79
C ARG A 64 -15.68 -12.29 5.89
N VAL A 65 -15.75 -11.96 4.60
CA VAL A 65 -14.63 -12.19 3.66
C VAL A 65 -13.40 -11.39 4.10
N SER A 66 -13.58 -10.12 4.44
CA SER A 66 -12.51 -9.25 4.93
C SER A 66 -11.84 -9.82 6.18
N MET A 67 -12.62 -10.25 7.18
CA MET A 67 -12.10 -10.86 8.41
C MET A 67 -11.28 -12.10 8.12
N GLY A 68 -11.72 -12.95 7.19
CA GLY A 68 -10.96 -14.12 6.77
C GLY A 68 -9.59 -13.76 6.20
N ASN A 69 -9.54 -12.73 5.35
CA ASN A 69 -8.27 -12.25 4.78
C ASN A 69 -7.40 -11.58 5.83
N PHE A 70 -7.97 -10.77 6.72
CA PHE A 70 -7.25 -10.17 7.82
C PHE A 70 -6.59 -11.23 8.71
N ILE A 71 -7.31 -12.29 9.07
CA ILE A 71 -6.76 -13.39 9.88
C ILE A 71 -5.66 -14.12 9.11
N PHE A 72 -5.89 -14.48 7.84
CA PHE A 72 -4.90 -15.19 7.02
C PHE A 72 -3.61 -14.38 6.87
N PHE A 73 -3.70 -13.14 6.38
CA PHE A 73 -2.52 -12.28 6.17
C PHE A 73 -1.91 -11.82 7.50
N GLY A 74 -2.72 -11.62 8.55
CA GLY A 74 -2.23 -11.29 9.89
C GLY A 74 -1.41 -12.43 10.51
N LEU A 75 -1.88 -13.67 10.42
CA LEU A 75 -1.12 -14.84 10.88
C LEU A 75 0.15 -15.06 10.05
N MET A 76 0.09 -14.86 8.74
CA MET A 76 1.27 -14.88 7.88
C MET A 76 2.27 -13.78 8.25
N SER A 77 1.79 -12.58 8.60
CA SER A 77 2.64 -11.48 9.07
C SER A 77 3.35 -11.85 10.36
N LEU A 78 2.62 -12.37 11.35
CA LEU A 78 3.17 -12.80 12.64
C LEU A 78 4.19 -13.94 12.48
N ALA A 79 3.90 -14.92 11.63
CA ALA A 79 4.82 -16.04 11.38
C ALA A 79 6.15 -15.60 10.72
N MET A 80 6.15 -14.48 10.02
CA MET A 80 7.30 -13.94 9.27
C MET A 80 8.12 -12.91 10.06
N VAL A 81 7.77 -12.62 11.32
CA VAL A 81 8.52 -11.68 12.15
C VAL A 81 9.95 -12.18 12.37
N GLY A 82 10.93 -11.31 12.12
CA GLY A 82 12.35 -11.59 12.33
C GLY A 82 13.03 -12.43 11.24
N VAL A 83 12.40 -12.63 10.07
CA VAL A 83 13.08 -13.24 8.92
C VAL A 83 14.00 -12.21 8.26
N LYS A 84 15.32 -12.42 8.36
CA LYS A 84 16.35 -11.52 7.80
C LYS A 84 17.08 -12.08 6.57
N TYR A 85 17.30 -13.39 6.54
CA TYR A 85 18.10 -14.07 5.51
C TYR A 85 17.28 -15.10 4.75
N LYS A 86 17.68 -15.39 3.50
CA LYS A 86 17.04 -16.40 2.65
C LYS A 86 17.30 -17.84 3.10
N SER A 87 18.30 -18.05 3.96
CA SER A 87 18.61 -19.34 4.59
C SER A 87 17.57 -19.78 5.61
N ASP A 88 16.74 -18.86 6.10
CA ASP A 88 15.70 -19.19 7.07
C ASP A 88 14.68 -20.16 6.44
N LYS A 89 14.40 -21.27 7.13
CA LYS A 89 13.41 -22.27 6.71
C LYS A 89 12.05 -21.62 6.46
N ARG A 90 11.72 -20.54 7.17
CA ARG A 90 10.46 -19.78 6.98
C ARG A 90 10.37 -19.15 5.59
N ASP A 91 11.48 -18.68 5.00
CA ASP A 91 11.50 -18.17 3.62
C ASP A 91 11.16 -19.28 2.61
N GLN A 92 11.85 -20.42 2.74
CA GLN A 92 11.71 -21.53 1.81
C GLN A 92 10.33 -22.19 1.88
N TYR A 93 9.84 -22.52 3.08
CA TYR A 93 8.59 -23.26 3.26
C TYR A 93 7.36 -22.35 3.32
N LEU A 94 7.39 -21.28 4.12
CA LEU A 94 6.21 -20.45 4.36
C LEU A 94 6.11 -19.28 3.39
N GLN A 95 7.19 -18.68 2.88
CA GLN A 95 7.06 -17.54 1.94
C GLN A 95 6.94 -18.02 0.50
N HIS A 96 7.86 -18.86 0.04
CA HIS A 96 7.92 -19.31 -1.36
C HIS A 96 7.30 -20.69 -1.61
N GLY A 97 7.33 -21.59 -0.63
CA GLY A 97 6.82 -22.97 -0.74
C GLY A 97 5.34 -23.14 -0.35
N GLY A 98 4.87 -24.38 -0.28
CA GLY A 98 3.61 -24.74 0.38
C GLY A 98 2.31 -24.17 -0.23
N TRP A 99 2.30 -23.78 -1.51
CA TRP A 99 1.15 -23.09 -2.13
C TRP A 99 -0.18 -23.83 -2.05
N PHE A 100 -0.17 -25.17 -2.20
CA PHE A 100 -1.39 -25.96 -2.05
C PHE A 100 -2.01 -25.79 -0.65
N LEU A 101 -1.20 -25.92 0.41
CA LEU A 101 -1.64 -25.73 1.78
C LEU A 101 -2.09 -24.28 2.04
N LYS A 102 -1.38 -23.29 1.50
CA LYS A 102 -1.75 -21.87 1.65
C LYS A 102 -3.08 -21.54 1.02
N VAL A 103 -3.35 -22.04 -0.19
CA VAL A 103 -4.63 -21.84 -0.88
C VAL A 103 -5.75 -22.52 -0.09
N ALA A 104 -5.53 -23.74 0.40
CA ALA A 104 -6.49 -24.44 1.25
C ALA A 104 -6.78 -23.68 2.57
N LEU A 105 -5.74 -23.19 3.25
CA LEU A 105 -5.86 -22.37 4.45
C LEU A 105 -6.55 -21.04 4.15
N TRP A 106 -6.21 -20.37 3.06
CA TRP A 106 -6.86 -19.13 2.64
C TRP A 106 -8.36 -19.34 2.37
N LEU A 107 -8.74 -20.41 1.68
CA LEU A 107 -10.15 -20.78 1.50
C LEU A 107 -10.83 -21.06 2.83
N LEU A 108 -10.19 -21.83 3.72
CA LEU A 108 -10.69 -22.11 5.06
C LEU A 108 -10.94 -20.82 5.84
N PHE A 109 -9.97 -19.90 5.88
CA PHE A 109 -10.12 -18.62 6.58
C PHE A 109 -11.17 -17.72 5.96
N ASN A 110 -11.46 -17.81 4.65
CA ASN A 110 -12.56 -17.06 4.04
C ASN A 110 -13.94 -17.66 4.34
N ILE A 111 -14.03 -18.99 4.53
CA ILE A 111 -15.28 -19.70 4.83
C ILE A 111 -15.61 -19.63 6.33
N LEU A 112 -14.60 -19.75 7.20
CA LEU A 112 -14.76 -19.81 8.65
C LEU A 112 -15.59 -18.66 9.28
N PRO A 113 -15.40 -17.39 8.87
CA PRO A 113 -16.24 -16.26 9.26
C PRO A 113 -17.76 -16.42 9.09
N PHE A 114 -18.23 -17.28 8.18
CA PHE A 114 -19.66 -17.54 7.97
C PHE A 114 -20.30 -18.34 9.11
N PHE A 115 -19.51 -19.00 9.94
CA PHE A 115 -19.98 -19.68 11.14
C PHE A 115 -20.01 -18.77 12.37
N PHE A 116 -19.49 -17.54 12.29
CA PHE A 116 -19.45 -16.62 13.42
C PHE A 116 -20.76 -15.84 13.61
N PRO A 117 -21.15 -15.57 14.87
CA PRO A 117 -22.37 -14.83 15.17
C PRO A 117 -22.25 -13.37 14.71
N VAL A 118 -23.39 -12.76 14.40
CA VAL A 118 -23.49 -11.39 13.89
C VAL A 118 -22.81 -10.38 14.81
N SER A 119 -22.97 -10.53 16.14
CA SER A 119 -22.34 -9.63 17.12
C SER A 119 -20.81 -9.62 17.02
N PHE A 120 -20.20 -10.77 16.77
CA PHE A 120 -18.75 -10.88 16.61
C PHE A 120 -18.28 -10.20 15.32
N VAL A 121 -18.98 -10.42 14.21
CA VAL A 121 -18.66 -9.78 12.92
C VAL A 121 -18.87 -8.26 12.97
N ASN A 122 -19.87 -7.79 13.71
CA ASN A 122 -20.07 -6.36 13.94
C ASN A 122 -18.95 -5.76 14.80
N GLY A 123 -18.47 -6.50 15.81
CA GLY A 123 -17.26 -6.15 16.56
C GLY A 123 -16.04 -6.02 15.66
N TYR A 124 -15.83 -6.97 14.74
CA TYR A 124 -14.80 -6.86 13.70
C TYR A 124 -14.99 -5.60 12.83
N GLY A 125 -16.21 -5.21 12.50
CA GLY A 125 -16.49 -3.97 11.78
C GLY A 125 -15.90 -2.73 12.46
N TRP A 126 -15.90 -2.66 13.80
CA TRP A 126 -15.23 -1.57 14.54
C TRP A 126 -13.70 -1.66 14.44
N VAL A 127 -13.14 -2.85 14.59
CA VAL A 127 -11.69 -3.08 14.42
C VAL A 127 -11.25 -2.69 13.01
N ALA A 128 -12.03 -3.05 11.99
CA ALA A 128 -11.73 -2.75 10.60
C ALA A 128 -11.76 -1.23 10.31
N ARG A 129 -12.58 -0.43 11.00
CA ARG A 129 -12.52 1.05 10.91
C ARG A 129 -11.17 1.58 11.39
N VAL A 130 -10.69 1.10 12.53
CA VAL A 130 -9.38 1.49 13.08
C VAL A 130 -8.24 1.00 12.19
N GLY A 131 -8.30 -0.26 11.73
CA GLY A 131 -7.30 -0.82 10.82
C GLY A 131 -7.26 -0.11 9.46
N SER A 132 -8.40 0.41 8.99
CA SER A 132 -8.46 1.24 7.79
C SER A 132 -7.67 2.54 7.94
N ALA A 133 -7.77 3.20 9.10
CA ALA A 133 -6.95 4.39 9.38
C ALA A 133 -5.45 4.06 9.35
N CYS A 134 -5.05 2.90 9.88
CA CYS A 134 -3.66 2.43 9.78
C CYS A 134 -3.21 2.24 8.32
N PHE A 135 -4.03 1.61 7.48
CA PHE A 135 -3.72 1.46 6.05
C PHE A 135 -3.59 2.81 5.34
N LEU A 136 -4.48 3.77 5.63
CA LEU A 136 -4.41 5.11 5.08
C LEU A 136 -3.10 5.82 5.48
N CYS A 137 -2.66 5.70 6.73
CA CYS A 137 -1.36 6.24 7.16
C CYS A 137 -0.19 5.60 6.37
N VAL A 138 -0.20 4.28 6.19
CA VAL A 138 0.82 3.59 5.36
C VAL A 138 0.78 4.11 3.93
N GLN A 139 -0.42 4.28 3.36
CA GLN A 139 -0.60 4.80 2.01
C GLN A 139 -0.06 6.23 1.87
N ILE A 140 -0.27 7.10 2.86
CA ILE A 140 0.31 8.46 2.91
C ILE A 140 1.84 8.39 2.85
N LEU A 141 2.46 7.60 3.75
CA LEU A 141 3.92 7.49 3.82
C LEU A 141 4.53 6.98 2.51
N MET A 142 3.86 6.04 1.83
CA MET A 142 4.32 5.57 0.55
C MET A 142 4.20 6.59 -0.57
N LEU A 143 3.14 7.40 -0.56
CA LEU A 143 2.97 8.46 -1.54
C LEU A 143 4.07 9.51 -1.34
N LEU A 144 4.37 9.86 -0.07
CA LEU A 144 5.47 10.73 0.33
C LEU A 144 6.81 10.20 -0.19
N ASP A 145 7.15 8.96 0.14
CA ASP A 145 8.37 8.28 -0.31
C ASP A 145 8.48 8.24 -1.84
N PHE A 146 7.37 8.00 -2.54
CA PHE A 146 7.38 7.94 -3.99
C PHE A 146 7.71 9.29 -4.64
N VAL A 147 7.03 10.35 -4.20
CA VAL A 147 7.16 11.67 -4.85
C VAL A 147 8.52 12.29 -4.54
N THR A 148 9.02 12.13 -3.31
CA THR A 148 10.36 12.58 -2.91
C THR A 148 11.44 11.81 -3.66
N LYS A 149 11.38 10.47 -3.69
CA LYS A 149 12.33 9.68 -4.50
C LYS A 149 12.27 9.99 -5.99
N TRP A 150 11.08 10.29 -6.52
CA TRP A 150 10.96 10.72 -7.91
C TRP A 150 11.74 12.03 -8.12
N ASN A 151 11.52 13.03 -7.27
CA ASN A 151 12.29 14.27 -7.30
C ASN A 151 13.79 14.00 -7.29
N ASP A 152 14.27 13.25 -6.29
CA ASP A 152 15.71 13.05 -6.07
C ASP A 152 16.32 12.27 -7.24
N THR A 153 15.68 11.19 -7.70
CA THR A 153 16.17 10.39 -8.83
C THR A 153 16.27 11.20 -10.13
N TRP A 154 15.42 12.19 -10.33
CA TRP A 154 15.44 13.02 -11.55
C TRP A 154 16.37 14.22 -11.42
N VAL A 155 16.53 14.77 -10.22
CA VAL A 155 17.52 15.82 -9.91
C VAL A 155 18.94 15.25 -10.00
N ASP A 156 19.19 14.07 -9.44
CA ASP A 156 20.50 13.39 -9.41
C ASP A 156 21.02 13.01 -10.80
N LYS A 157 20.16 12.97 -11.82
CA LYS A 157 20.59 12.70 -13.20
C LYS A 157 21.27 13.89 -13.86
N GLU A 158 21.13 15.09 -13.30
CA GLU A 158 21.75 16.34 -13.78
C GLU A 158 21.55 16.64 -15.29
N ASP A 159 20.52 16.09 -15.92
CA ASP A 159 20.19 16.28 -17.34
C ASP A 159 19.01 17.27 -17.48
N GLU A 160 19.21 18.30 -18.30
CA GLU A 160 18.24 19.37 -18.57
C GLU A 160 16.85 18.85 -18.93
N ARG A 161 16.75 17.71 -19.62
CA ARG A 161 15.46 17.13 -20.02
C ARG A 161 14.60 16.75 -18.81
N TYR A 162 15.22 16.19 -17.76
CA TYR A 162 14.51 15.80 -16.55
C TYR A 162 14.14 17.03 -15.71
N LEU A 163 14.98 18.06 -15.68
CA LEU A 163 14.67 19.33 -15.01
C LEU A 163 13.50 20.06 -15.67
N TRP A 164 13.49 20.16 -17.01
CA TRP A 164 12.34 20.71 -17.75
C TRP A 164 11.07 19.89 -17.54
N ALA A 165 11.18 18.56 -17.46
CA ALA A 165 10.06 17.70 -17.15
C ALA A 165 9.52 17.93 -15.72
N LEU A 166 10.40 18.04 -14.70
CA LEU A 166 10.02 18.38 -13.33
C LEU A 166 9.31 19.74 -13.26
N LEU A 167 9.86 20.76 -13.91
CA LEU A 167 9.24 22.09 -13.96
C LEU A 167 7.87 22.04 -14.62
N THR A 168 7.74 21.34 -15.74
CA THR A 168 6.47 21.19 -16.46
C THR A 168 5.41 20.52 -15.58
N VAL A 169 5.75 19.41 -14.91
CA VAL A 169 4.82 18.71 -14.03
C VAL A 169 4.46 19.56 -12.81
N THR A 170 5.40 20.33 -12.27
CA THR A 170 5.16 21.27 -11.16
C THR A 170 4.14 22.33 -11.56
N CYS A 171 4.34 22.99 -12.70
CA CYS A 171 3.43 24.02 -13.22
C CYS A 171 2.03 23.45 -13.49
N VAL A 172 1.95 22.29 -14.14
CA VAL A 172 0.67 21.61 -14.40
C VAL A 172 -0.04 21.24 -13.10
N SER A 173 0.68 20.81 -12.07
CA SER A 173 0.08 20.43 -10.78
C SER A 173 -0.51 21.63 -10.04
N TYR A 174 0.17 22.78 -10.03
CA TYR A 174 -0.39 24.01 -9.45
C TYR A 174 -1.58 24.55 -10.26
N LEU A 175 -1.49 24.59 -11.59
CA LEU A 175 -2.61 24.98 -12.45
C LEU A 175 -3.80 24.04 -12.28
N GLY A 176 -3.54 22.73 -12.19
CA GLY A 176 -4.53 21.70 -11.91
C GLY A 176 -5.19 21.88 -10.54
N THR A 177 -4.44 22.32 -9.53
CA THR A 177 -4.97 22.64 -8.19
C THR A 177 -6.01 23.76 -8.27
N PHE A 178 -5.66 24.89 -8.90
CA PHE A 178 -6.60 26.01 -9.05
C PHE A 178 -7.79 25.66 -9.94
N GLY A 179 -7.56 24.93 -11.04
CA GLY A 179 -8.62 24.46 -11.94
C GLY A 179 -9.61 23.53 -11.22
N LEU A 180 -9.09 22.54 -10.47
CA LEU A 180 -9.91 21.64 -9.69
C LEU A 180 -10.66 22.39 -8.59
N ALA A 181 -10.01 23.31 -7.85
CA ALA A 181 -10.69 24.13 -6.86
C ALA A 181 -11.83 24.97 -7.46
N GLY A 182 -11.65 25.53 -8.66
CA GLY A 182 -12.71 26.23 -9.38
C GLY A 182 -13.90 25.32 -9.73
N ILE A 183 -13.61 24.08 -10.17
CA ILE A 183 -14.63 23.05 -10.38
C ILE A 183 -15.35 22.72 -9.07
N LEU A 184 -14.62 22.64 -7.95
CA LEU A 184 -15.21 22.36 -6.63
C LEU A 184 -16.18 23.48 -6.19
N PHE A 185 -15.77 24.74 -6.29
CA PHE A 185 -16.69 25.85 -6.02
C PHE A 185 -17.91 25.81 -6.95
N TYR A 186 -17.74 25.50 -8.23
CA TYR A 186 -18.86 25.43 -9.17
C TYR A 186 -19.88 24.34 -8.81
N PHE A 187 -19.44 23.11 -8.50
CA PHE A 187 -20.33 21.98 -8.25
C PHE A 187 -20.82 21.86 -6.80
N PHE A 188 -20.04 22.33 -5.84
CA PHE A 188 -20.30 22.12 -4.41
C PHE A 188 -20.75 23.38 -3.66
N THR A 189 -20.85 24.52 -4.35
CA THR A 189 -21.40 25.78 -3.81
C THR A 189 -22.43 26.38 -4.77
N PRO A 190 -23.56 25.70 -5.03
CA PRO A 190 -24.58 26.20 -5.96
C PRO A 190 -25.24 27.49 -5.44
N VAL A 191 -25.45 28.45 -6.35
CA VAL A 191 -26.13 29.71 -6.03
C VAL A 191 -27.60 29.45 -5.70
N GLY A 192 -28.03 29.75 -4.47
CA GLY A 192 -29.43 29.67 -4.05
C GLY A 192 -29.80 28.53 -3.08
N ALA A 193 -28.85 27.67 -2.68
CA ALA A 193 -29.00 26.81 -1.50
C ALA A 193 -28.61 27.57 -0.22
N ASP A 194 -29.20 27.23 0.93
CA ASP A 194 -28.78 27.74 2.25
C ASP A 194 -27.25 27.67 2.36
N GLU A 195 -26.62 28.72 2.92
CA GLU A 195 -25.18 28.96 2.84
C GLU A 195 -24.35 27.66 2.99
N CYS A 196 -23.81 27.13 1.88
CA CYS A 196 -22.93 25.96 1.81
C CYS A 196 -21.53 26.25 2.42
N SER A 197 -21.53 26.87 3.60
CA SER A 197 -20.39 27.39 4.34
C SER A 197 -19.39 26.29 4.70
N PHE A 198 -19.86 25.06 4.97
CA PHE A 198 -19.00 23.91 5.20
C PHE A 198 -18.11 23.62 3.98
N ASN A 199 -18.70 23.48 2.80
CA ASN A 199 -17.98 23.17 1.56
C ASN A 199 -17.02 24.32 1.20
N VAL A 200 -17.48 25.57 1.31
CA VAL A 200 -16.63 26.76 1.12
C VAL A 200 -15.43 26.73 2.06
N SER A 201 -15.65 26.46 3.35
CA SER A 201 -14.60 26.43 4.37
C SER A 201 -13.59 25.32 4.11
N MET A 202 -14.04 24.13 3.72
CA MET A 202 -13.15 23.01 3.44
C MET A 202 -12.30 23.22 2.17
N ILE A 203 -12.88 23.79 1.10
CA ILE A 203 -12.14 24.10 -0.13
C ILE A 203 -11.11 25.21 0.15
N THR A 204 -11.52 26.29 0.82
CA THR A 204 -10.60 27.41 1.16
C THR A 204 -9.47 26.95 2.09
N PHE A 205 -9.78 26.14 3.11
CA PHE A 205 -8.78 25.56 4.00
C PHE A 205 -7.77 24.68 3.24
N THR A 206 -8.25 23.92 2.25
CA THR A 206 -7.38 23.10 1.38
C THR A 206 -6.40 23.95 0.58
N LEU A 207 -6.85 25.09 0.03
CA LEU A 207 -5.97 26.02 -0.68
C LEU A 207 -4.93 26.66 0.24
N ILE A 208 -5.34 27.02 1.48
CA ILE A 208 -4.42 27.54 2.50
C ILE A 208 -3.35 26.49 2.84
N ILE A 209 -3.74 25.22 3.02
CA ILE A 209 -2.79 24.12 3.22
C ILE A 209 -1.79 24.04 2.07
N GLY A 210 -2.26 24.15 0.82
CA GLY A 210 -1.39 24.17 -0.36
C GLY A 210 -0.34 25.29 -0.30
N ILE A 211 -0.78 26.51 0.03
CA ILE A 211 0.12 27.67 0.20
C ILE A 211 1.15 27.41 1.32
N ILE A 212 0.72 26.85 2.45
CA ILE A 212 1.62 26.52 3.57
C ILE A 212 2.66 25.48 3.14
N ILE A 213 2.23 24.39 2.49
CA ILE A 213 3.10 23.32 2.00
C ILE A 213 4.17 23.87 1.05
N SER A 214 3.77 24.71 0.08
CA SER A 214 4.70 25.36 -0.85
C SER A 214 5.63 26.35 -0.13
N GLY A 215 5.10 27.14 0.81
CA GLY A 215 5.88 28.11 1.58
C GLY A 215 6.94 27.46 2.47
N VAL A 216 6.58 26.39 3.18
CA VAL A 216 7.53 25.59 3.98
C VAL A 216 8.62 25.00 3.09
N SER A 217 8.25 24.49 1.91
CA SER A 217 9.21 23.92 0.96
C SER A 217 10.20 24.93 0.38
N MET A 218 9.88 26.22 0.37
CA MET A 218 10.79 27.30 -0.06
C MET A 218 11.55 27.95 1.10
N SER A 219 11.13 27.69 2.33
CA SER A 219 11.72 28.31 3.51
C SER A 219 13.09 27.71 3.82
N SER A 220 13.91 28.47 4.55
CA SER A 220 15.21 28.00 5.06
C SER A 220 15.10 26.83 6.04
N LEU A 221 13.89 26.47 6.48
CA LEU A 221 13.62 25.31 7.33
C LEU A 221 13.71 23.99 6.57
N ALA A 222 13.58 24.00 5.23
CA ALA A 222 13.65 22.81 4.40
C ALA A 222 15.02 22.73 3.71
N LYS A 223 15.97 22.01 4.32
CA LYS A 223 17.37 21.90 3.82
C LYS A 223 17.46 21.36 2.39
N ASN A 224 16.56 20.45 2.02
CA ASN A 224 16.42 19.85 0.68
C ASN A 224 15.01 20.11 0.10
N GLY A 225 14.41 21.27 0.39
CA GLY A 225 13.07 21.60 -0.12
C GLY A 225 13.03 21.68 -1.65
N SER A 226 12.01 21.07 -2.28
CA SER A 226 11.77 21.15 -3.71
C SER A 226 10.33 21.56 -4.03
N LEU A 227 10.16 22.41 -5.04
CA LEU A 227 8.84 22.85 -5.49
C LEU A 227 8.03 21.74 -6.15
N PHE A 228 8.69 20.71 -6.69
CA PHE A 228 8.00 19.61 -7.37
C PHE A 228 7.19 18.76 -6.39
N PRO A 229 7.75 18.20 -5.29
CA PRO A 229 6.95 17.46 -4.32
C PRO A 229 5.83 18.29 -3.71
N SER A 230 6.09 19.55 -3.34
CA SER A 230 5.06 20.43 -2.77
C SER A 230 3.90 20.70 -3.74
N ALA A 231 4.15 20.83 -5.04
CA ALA A 231 3.10 20.97 -6.05
C ALA A 231 2.23 19.70 -6.18
N ILE A 232 2.87 18.53 -6.19
CA ILE A 232 2.17 17.24 -6.27
C ILE A 232 1.32 17.01 -5.01
N PHE A 233 1.84 17.30 -3.81
CA PHE A 233 1.07 17.16 -2.57
C PHE A 233 -0.07 18.16 -2.47
N THR A 234 0.11 19.38 -2.96
CA THR A 234 -0.95 20.39 -3.02
C THR A 234 -2.09 19.94 -3.95
N PHE A 235 -1.74 19.41 -5.12
CA PHE A 235 -2.72 18.86 -6.05
C PHE A 235 -3.42 17.63 -5.46
N TYR A 236 -2.68 16.72 -4.81
CA TYR A 236 -3.24 15.55 -4.14
C TYR A 236 -4.16 15.93 -2.98
N CYS A 237 -3.83 16.95 -2.18
CA CYS A 237 -4.71 17.45 -1.13
C CYS A 237 -6.02 18.00 -1.71
N THR A 238 -5.95 18.68 -2.85
CA THR A 238 -7.14 19.18 -3.56
C THR A 238 -7.96 18.03 -4.16
N TYR A 239 -7.30 16.97 -4.63
CA TYR A 239 -7.97 15.73 -5.02
C TYR A 239 -8.65 15.02 -3.84
N LEU A 240 -8.03 14.99 -2.64
CA LEU A 240 -8.66 14.44 -1.44
C LEU A 240 -9.86 15.27 -1.01
N CYS A 241 -9.79 16.61 -1.11
CA CYS A 241 -10.93 17.49 -0.90
C CYS A 241 -12.05 17.21 -1.91
N TYR A 242 -11.74 17.09 -3.21
CA TYR A 242 -12.71 16.65 -4.23
C TYR A 242 -13.36 15.31 -3.86
N SER A 243 -12.54 14.32 -3.50
CA SER A 243 -13.00 12.99 -3.14
C SER A 243 -13.88 13.01 -1.88
N ALA A 244 -13.59 13.90 -0.91
CA ALA A 244 -14.39 14.09 0.29
C ALA A 244 -15.77 14.68 -0.05
N LEU A 245 -15.81 15.73 -0.86
CA LEU A 245 -17.06 16.40 -1.23
C LEU A 245 -17.96 15.50 -2.08
N VAL A 246 -17.40 14.70 -3.01
CA VAL A 246 -18.19 13.72 -3.77
C VAL A 246 -18.84 12.67 -2.87
N SER A 247 -18.20 12.34 -1.74
CA SER A 247 -18.71 11.40 -0.74
C SER A 247 -19.79 11.95 0.17
N GLU A 248 -20.14 13.24 0.05
CA GLU A 248 -21.28 13.79 0.76
C GLU A 248 -22.57 13.05 0.36
N PRO A 249 -23.50 12.82 1.31
CA PRO A 249 -24.78 12.22 0.98
C PRO A 249 -25.47 12.95 -0.18
N HIS A 250 -26.08 12.21 -1.12
CA HIS A 250 -26.65 12.82 -2.33
C HIS A 250 -27.93 13.63 -2.08
N ASP A 251 -28.57 13.41 -0.94
CA ASP A 251 -29.65 14.25 -0.41
C ASP A 251 -29.15 15.59 0.14
N TYR A 252 -27.84 15.76 0.32
CA TYR A 252 -27.26 17.03 0.72
C TYR A 252 -27.30 18.04 -0.44
N GLN A 253 -27.97 19.18 -0.21
CA GLN A 253 -28.26 20.17 -1.25
C GLN A 253 -27.01 20.79 -1.88
N CYS A 254 -25.89 20.82 -1.15
CA CYS A 254 -24.63 21.37 -1.64
C CYS A 254 -23.86 20.38 -2.53
N ASN A 255 -24.21 19.09 -2.59
CA ASN A 255 -23.52 18.10 -3.45
C ASN A 255 -24.13 18.05 -4.87
N GLY A 256 -23.93 19.12 -5.65
CA GLY A 256 -24.48 19.24 -7.00
C GLY A 256 -23.90 18.23 -8.01
N LEU A 257 -22.67 17.72 -7.78
CA LEU A 257 -22.09 16.68 -8.62
C LEU A 257 -22.66 15.30 -8.28
N GLY A 258 -22.85 14.98 -7.00
CA GLY A 258 -23.42 13.73 -6.53
C GLY A 258 -24.84 13.51 -7.05
N GLN A 259 -25.67 14.55 -7.06
CA GLN A 259 -27.00 14.52 -7.68
C GLN A 259 -26.96 14.14 -9.17
N ARG A 260 -25.94 14.61 -9.91
CA ARG A 260 -25.74 14.26 -11.33
C ARG A 260 -25.19 12.85 -11.52
N LEU A 261 -24.33 12.39 -10.60
CA LEU A 261 -23.78 11.04 -10.61
C LEU A 261 -24.82 9.98 -10.25
N ASN A 262 -25.80 10.29 -9.40
CA ASN A 262 -26.94 9.42 -9.15
C ASN A 262 -27.79 9.18 -10.39
N ALA A 263 -27.81 10.13 -11.33
CA ALA A 263 -28.43 9.96 -12.64
C ALA A 263 -27.54 9.18 -13.63
N ALA A 264 -26.31 8.81 -13.27
CA ALA A 264 -25.41 8.06 -14.14
C ALA A 264 -25.80 6.58 -14.25
N SER A 265 -25.39 5.95 -15.34
CA SER A 265 -25.66 4.52 -15.55
C SER A 265 -24.93 3.65 -14.52
N ALA A 266 -25.54 2.51 -14.16
CA ALA A 266 -24.92 1.49 -13.29
C ALA A 266 -23.53 1.05 -13.79
N THR A 267 -23.29 1.06 -15.11
CA THR A 267 -21.98 0.76 -15.71
C THR A 267 -20.91 1.79 -15.36
N THR A 268 -21.28 3.07 -15.25
CA THR A 268 -20.36 4.16 -14.89
C THR A 268 -19.95 4.04 -13.43
N LEU A 269 -20.92 3.79 -12.54
CA LEU A 269 -20.66 3.56 -11.11
C LEU A 269 -19.80 2.32 -10.88
N ALA A 270 -20.08 1.21 -11.57
CA ALA A 270 -19.30 -0.01 -11.50
C ALA A 270 -17.86 0.17 -12.00
N THR A 271 -17.65 1.01 -13.03
CA THR A 271 -16.31 1.29 -13.56
C THR A 271 -15.47 2.13 -12.59
N GLY A 272 -16.07 3.16 -11.98
CA GLY A 272 -15.39 3.95 -10.95
C GLY A 272 -15.00 3.10 -9.74
N MET A 273 -15.89 2.20 -9.33
CA MET A 273 -15.64 1.21 -8.29
C MET A 273 -14.51 0.22 -8.63
N LEU A 274 -14.46 -0.30 -9.86
CA LEU A 274 -13.35 -1.15 -10.29
C LEU A 274 -12.01 -0.41 -10.23
N LEU A 275 -11.98 0.84 -10.67
CA LEU A 275 -10.77 1.66 -10.66
C LEU A 275 -10.26 1.91 -9.24
N THR A 276 -11.14 2.23 -8.29
CA THR A 276 -10.75 2.44 -6.89
C THR A 276 -10.21 1.15 -6.27
N LEU A 277 -10.86 0.01 -6.52
CA LEU A 277 -10.41 -1.31 -6.07
C LEU A 277 -9.02 -1.67 -6.62
N VAL A 278 -8.78 -1.47 -7.94
CA VAL A 278 -7.46 -1.70 -8.56
C VAL A 278 -6.38 -0.79 -7.97
N SER A 279 -6.71 0.49 -7.74
CA SER A 279 -5.78 1.44 -7.11
C SER A 279 -5.36 1.02 -5.70
N VAL A 280 -6.29 0.49 -4.90
CA VAL A 280 -5.99 -0.01 -3.55
C VAL A 280 -5.11 -1.26 -3.60
N VAL A 281 -5.40 -2.21 -4.50
CA VAL A 281 -4.56 -3.40 -4.70
C VAL A 281 -3.15 -3.00 -5.12
N TYR A 282 -3.02 -2.06 -6.06
CA TYR A 282 -1.73 -1.53 -6.49
C TYR A 282 -0.98 -0.85 -5.35
N SER A 283 -1.68 -0.07 -4.52
CA SER A 283 -1.10 0.55 -3.33
C SER A 283 -0.60 -0.52 -2.36
N ALA A 284 -1.39 -1.54 -2.03
CA ALA A 284 -0.95 -2.62 -1.13
C ALA A 284 0.24 -3.42 -1.68
N LEU A 285 0.22 -3.75 -2.98
CA LEU A 285 1.33 -4.35 -3.73
C LEU A 285 2.62 -3.56 -3.58
N ARG A 286 2.54 -2.26 -3.85
CA ARG A 286 3.69 -1.35 -3.82
C ARG A 286 4.20 -1.18 -2.40
N ALA A 287 3.31 -1.11 -1.42
CA ALA A 287 3.62 -0.96 0.01
C ALA A 287 4.51 -2.11 0.48
N GLY A 288 4.14 -3.33 0.10
CA GLY A 288 4.88 -4.52 0.47
C GLY A 288 6.21 -4.66 -0.26
N SER A 289 6.43 -3.90 -1.34
CA SER A 289 7.66 -3.93 -2.14
C SER A 289 8.67 -2.86 -1.76
N ASN A 290 8.22 -1.67 -1.35
CA ASN A 290 9.07 -0.56 -0.93
C ASN A 290 9.34 -0.64 0.57
N THR A 291 10.36 -1.38 0.97
CA THR A 291 10.75 -1.54 2.39
C THR A 291 11.92 -0.66 2.81
N ALA A 292 12.40 0.24 1.94
CA ALA A 292 13.37 1.27 2.32
C ALA A 292 12.88 2.11 3.52
N LEU A 293 11.57 2.38 3.60
CA LEU A 293 10.94 3.16 4.66
C LEU A 293 10.78 2.42 6.01
N PHE A 294 10.90 1.07 6.02
CA PHE A 294 10.67 0.24 7.20
C PHE A 294 11.82 -0.72 7.51
N ARG A 295 13.03 -0.42 7.02
CA ARG A 295 14.27 -0.89 7.66
C ARG A 295 14.51 -0.06 8.93
N LEU A 296 13.54 -0.06 9.84
CA LEU A 296 13.74 0.47 11.18
C LEU A 296 14.74 -0.47 11.87
N ASN A 297 15.98 -0.01 12.01
CA ASN A 297 17.03 -0.56 12.85
C ASN A 297 17.53 -1.97 12.47
N SER A 298 18.40 -2.02 11.46
CA SER A 298 19.50 -2.99 11.46
C SER A 298 20.85 -2.28 11.42
N GLU A 299 21.01 -1.24 12.23
CA GLU A 299 22.31 -0.69 12.62
C GLU A 299 22.35 -0.65 14.14
N GLU A 300 22.81 -1.74 14.73
CA GLU A 300 23.57 -1.77 15.99
C GLU A 300 24.25 -3.15 16.04
N ASP A 301 25.58 -3.14 16.04
CA ASP A 301 26.51 -4.28 16.10
C ASP A 301 26.45 -5.32 14.96
N SER A 302 26.88 -4.89 13.79
CA SER A 302 27.98 -5.64 13.17
C SER A 302 28.99 -4.62 12.71
N ASP A 303 30.23 -4.75 13.18
CA ASP A 303 31.40 -4.25 12.46
C ASP A 303 31.17 -4.40 10.96
N PRO A 304 31.68 -3.49 10.11
CA PRO A 304 31.76 -3.82 8.70
C PRO A 304 32.54 -5.12 8.64
N VAL A 305 31.83 -6.25 8.45
CA VAL A 305 32.43 -7.42 7.86
C VAL A 305 32.86 -6.87 6.54
N GLU A 306 34.15 -6.52 6.47
CA GLU A 306 34.87 -6.30 5.23
C GLU A 306 34.28 -7.32 4.28
N GLN A 307 33.51 -6.82 3.31
CA GLN A 307 33.31 -7.58 2.11
C GLN A 307 34.72 -8.04 1.74
N PRO A 308 35.01 -9.34 1.64
CA PRO A 308 36.18 -9.72 0.89
C PRO A 308 35.90 -9.10 -0.47
N LEU A 309 36.61 -8.00 -0.75
CA LEU A 309 36.76 -7.45 -2.07
C LEU A 309 37.22 -8.64 -2.91
N LEU A 310 36.26 -9.32 -3.53
CA LEU A 310 36.55 -10.16 -4.65
C LEU A 310 36.90 -9.15 -5.74
N ASP A 311 38.20 -8.83 -5.79
CA ASP A 311 38.91 -8.43 -7.00
C ASP A 311 38.41 -9.37 -8.11
N ASP A 312 37.41 -8.93 -8.86
CA ASP A 312 36.86 -9.64 -10.04
C ASP A 312 37.85 -9.59 -11.22
N ASP A 313 39.13 -9.36 -10.95
CA ASP A 313 40.21 -9.19 -11.93
C ASP A 313 41.41 -10.15 -11.72
N LYS A 314 41.28 -11.16 -10.84
CA LYS A 314 42.32 -12.21 -10.68
C LYS A 314 41.88 -13.63 -11.04
N GLY A 315 40.71 -13.79 -11.66
CA GLY A 315 40.23 -15.07 -12.20
C GLY A 315 40.65 -15.37 -13.64
N ARG A 316 41.23 -14.40 -14.37
CA ARG A 316 41.59 -14.56 -15.79
C ARG A 316 43.05 -14.32 -16.15
N ALA A 317 43.92 -14.10 -15.16
CA ALA A 317 45.34 -13.81 -15.35
C ALA A 317 46.28 -14.78 -14.62
N TYR A 318 45.91 -16.06 -14.49
CA TYR A 318 46.84 -17.14 -14.11
C TYR A 318 46.84 -18.31 -15.11
N ILE A 319 46.60 -17.99 -16.39
CA ILE A 319 47.03 -18.83 -17.51
C ILE A 319 47.94 -17.98 -18.39
N ALA A 320 49.15 -17.70 -17.90
CA ALA A 320 50.27 -17.34 -18.74
C ALA A 320 51.57 -17.69 -18.01
N GLU A 321 52.30 -18.64 -18.61
CA GLU A 321 53.71 -18.96 -18.39
C GLU A 321 54.14 -19.49 -17.02
N GLU A 322 54.02 -20.81 -16.85
CA GLU A 322 55.20 -21.57 -16.43
C GLU A 322 55.52 -22.57 -17.53
N GLY A 323 56.68 -22.35 -18.15
CA GLY A 323 57.24 -23.23 -19.15
C GLY A 323 57.39 -24.64 -18.60
N THR A 324 57.03 -25.60 -19.44
CA THR A 324 57.33 -27.01 -19.27
C THR A 324 58.85 -27.19 -19.29
N SER A 325 59.47 -27.09 -18.11
CA SER A 325 60.69 -27.81 -17.78
C SER A 325 60.26 -29.11 -17.12
N ALA A 326 60.61 -30.23 -17.75
CA ALA A 326 60.33 -31.58 -17.28
C ALA A 326 60.80 -31.79 -15.82
N GLY A 327 59.91 -32.29 -14.98
CA GLY A 327 60.16 -32.77 -13.62
C GLY A 327 59.12 -33.83 -13.29
N LEU A 328 59.58 -34.98 -12.83
CA LEU A 328 58.95 -36.29 -12.97
C LEU A 328 58.58 -36.78 -11.57
N ASP A 329 57.53 -36.21 -10.97
CA ASP A 329 57.14 -36.51 -9.59
C ASP A 329 55.62 -36.35 -9.47
N GLY A 330 54.90 -37.47 -9.59
CA GLY A 330 53.45 -37.52 -9.44
C GLY A 330 52.98 -37.35 -8.00
N GLU A 331 51.69 -36.98 -7.87
CA GLU A 331 50.81 -37.06 -6.68
C GLU A 331 50.49 -35.80 -5.85
N VAL A 332 51.01 -34.60 -6.14
CA VAL A 332 50.63 -33.39 -5.34
C VAL A 332 49.52 -32.53 -5.99
N GLY A 333 49.24 -32.70 -7.28
CA GLY A 333 48.33 -31.83 -8.04
C GLY A 333 46.83 -32.01 -7.77
N MET A 334 46.39 -33.22 -7.42
CA MET A 334 44.95 -33.54 -7.24
C MET A 334 44.42 -33.09 -5.87
N SER A 335 45.26 -33.15 -4.83
CA SER A 335 44.86 -32.78 -3.45
C SER A 335 44.69 -31.27 -3.29
N ARG A 336 45.50 -30.46 -3.98
CA ARG A 336 45.47 -28.99 -3.91
C ARG A 336 44.29 -28.41 -4.68
N THR A 337 43.95 -28.97 -5.85
CA THR A 337 42.78 -28.56 -6.64
C THR A 337 41.45 -28.94 -5.99
N ALA A 338 41.37 -30.12 -5.35
CA ALA A 338 40.21 -30.52 -4.54
C ALA A 338 40.01 -29.59 -3.33
N ARG A 339 41.08 -29.27 -2.58
CA ARG A 339 41.01 -28.32 -1.45
C ARG A 339 40.54 -26.93 -1.86
N THR A 340 41.01 -26.41 -2.99
CA THR A 340 40.56 -25.10 -3.49
C THR A 340 39.11 -25.11 -3.96
N ALA A 341 38.63 -26.22 -4.49
CA ALA A 341 37.22 -26.38 -4.88
C ALA A 341 36.32 -26.47 -3.64
N ASP A 342 36.71 -27.22 -2.62
CA ASP A 342 36.00 -27.33 -1.35
C ASP A 342 35.94 -25.99 -0.60
N GLU A 343 37.04 -25.22 -0.60
CA GLU A 343 37.11 -23.88 -0.01
C GLU A 343 36.21 -22.89 -0.76
N ALA A 344 36.21 -22.92 -2.10
CA ALA A 344 35.32 -22.10 -2.93
C ALA A 344 33.84 -22.48 -2.76
N GLU A 345 33.53 -23.77 -2.63
CA GLU A 345 32.16 -24.25 -2.40
C GLU A 345 31.67 -23.86 -1.00
N ARG A 346 32.53 -23.93 0.02
CA ARG A 346 32.22 -23.50 1.38
C ARG A 346 32.04 -21.97 1.47
N ALA A 347 32.87 -21.20 0.78
CA ALA A 347 32.70 -19.74 0.67
C ALA A 347 31.37 -19.39 -0.01
N LYS A 348 30.99 -20.12 -1.06
CA LYS A 348 29.71 -19.94 -1.75
C LYS A 348 28.51 -20.32 -0.89
N GLN A 349 28.57 -21.43 -0.14
CA GLN A 349 27.52 -21.83 0.80
C GLN A 349 27.35 -20.78 1.91
N THR A 350 28.45 -20.26 2.44
CA THR A 350 28.43 -19.19 3.45
C THR A 350 27.83 -17.91 2.87
N ALA A 351 28.18 -17.53 1.63
CA ALA A 351 27.60 -16.37 0.96
C ALA A 351 26.08 -16.52 0.68
N ASP A 352 25.64 -17.71 0.26
CA ASP A 352 24.22 -18.01 0.07
C ASP A 352 23.45 -18.00 1.41
N GLU A 353 24.10 -18.41 2.52
CA GLU A 353 23.51 -18.42 3.87
C GLU A 353 23.21 -17.01 4.40
N PHE A 354 24.13 -16.06 4.19
CA PHE A 354 23.99 -14.67 4.64
C PHE A 354 23.34 -13.74 3.60
N THR A 355 22.76 -14.30 2.53
CA THR A 355 22.06 -13.47 1.54
C THR A 355 20.78 -12.86 2.15
N PRO A 356 20.66 -11.52 2.24
CA PRO A 356 19.51 -10.88 2.86
C PRO A 356 18.25 -11.02 2.00
N VAL A 357 17.09 -10.97 2.66
CA VAL A 357 15.79 -10.91 1.98
C VAL A 357 15.60 -9.56 1.29
N THR A 358 14.87 -9.56 0.17
CA THR A 358 14.69 -8.36 -0.66
C THR A 358 13.68 -7.37 -0.10
N TYR A 359 12.83 -7.80 0.83
CA TYR A 359 11.84 -6.97 1.51
C TYR A 359 11.43 -7.62 2.84
N ASN A 360 10.90 -6.83 3.77
CA ASN A 360 10.36 -7.30 5.04
C ASN A 360 9.04 -8.10 4.82
N TYR A 361 9.09 -9.41 5.06
CA TYR A 361 7.96 -10.32 4.84
C TYR A 361 6.81 -10.09 5.84
N ALA A 362 7.12 -9.79 7.10
CA ALA A 362 6.10 -9.51 8.11
C ALA A 362 5.31 -8.25 7.73
N PHE A 363 6.01 -7.19 7.35
CA PHE A 363 5.39 -5.95 6.93
C PHE A 363 4.59 -6.10 5.62
N PHE A 364 5.12 -6.86 4.65
CA PHE A 364 4.41 -7.17 3.41
C PHE A 364 3.02 -7.77 3.69
N HIS A 365 2.94 -8.80 4.53
CA HIS A 365 1.65 -9.42 4.87
C HIS A 365 0.78 -8.53 5.78
N PHE A 366 1.40 -7.75 6.67
CA PHE A 366 0.68 -6.80 7.52
C PHE A 366 -0.11 -5.80 6.68
N ILE A 367 0.50 -5.26 5.62
CA ILE A 367 -0.18 -4.35 4.68
C ILE A 367 -1.38 -5.03 4.04
N PHE A 368 -1.28 -6.27 3.55
CA PHE A 368 -2.45 -6.98 3.01
C PHE A 368 -3.55 -7.18 4.05
N ALA A 369 -3.18 -7.42 5.31
CA ALA A 369 -4.14 -7.54 6.41
C ALA A 369 -4.90 -6.21 6.63
N VAL A 370 -4.21 -5.09 6.79
CA VAL A 370 -4.88 -3.78 6.98
C VAL A 370 -5.56 -3.26 5.71
N ALA A 371 -5.05 -3.60 4.52
CA ALA A 371 -5.70 -3.30 3.24
C ALA A 371 -7.05 -4.05 3.11
N SER A 372 -7.14 -5.28 3.62
CA SER A 372 -8.39 -6.04 3.63
C SER A 372 -9.47 -5.38 4.50
N MET A 373 -9.07 -4.71 5.58
CA MET A 373 -9.96 -3.93 6.44
C MET A 373 -10.42 -2.65 5.73
N TYR A 374 -9.51 -1.94 5.07
CA TYR A 374 -9.83 -0.73 4.29
C TYR A 374 -10.79 -1.01 3.14
N LEU A 375 -10.54 -2.07 2.36
CA LEU A 375 -11.44 -2.49 1.28
C LEU A 375 -12.85 -2.82 1.80
N ALA A 376 -12.96 -3.41 3.00
CA ALA A 376 -14.26 -3.66 3.60
C ALA A 376 -14.99 -2.37 3.96
N MET A 377 -14.28 -1.37 4.50
CA MET A 377 -14.89 -0.08 4.83
C MET A 377 -15.36 0.66 3.59
N LEU A 378 -14.53 0.68 2.53
CA LEU A 378 -14.92 1.24 1.24
C LEU A 378 -16.21 0.58 0.71
N MET A 379 -16.21 -0.75 0.59
CA MET A 379 -17.35 -1.49 0.03
C MET A 379 -18.64 -1.40 0.85
N THR A 380 -18.54 -1.09 2.15
CA THR A 380 -19.71 -1.04 3.06
C THR A 380 -20.19 0.37 3.37
N GLY A 381 -19.56 1.41 2.80
CA GLY A 381 -19.85 2.80 3.14
C GLY A 381 -19.59 3.11 4.61
N TRP A 382 -18.49 2.54 5.15
CA TRP A 382 -18.05 2.68 6.54
C TRP A 382 -19.08 2.25 7.60
N GLY A 383 -20.05 1.43 7.20
CA GLY A 383 -21.14 0.95 8.04
C GLY A 383 -22.16 2.02 8.44
N THR A 384 -22.21 3.15 7.73
CA THR A 384 -23.26 4.15 7.91
C THR A 384 -24.51 3.73 7.15
N GLY A 385 -25.69 3.94 7.73
CA GLY A 385 -26.99 3.45 7.25
C GLY A 385 -27.55 4.08 5.96
N ALA A 386 -26.73 4.70 5.11
CA ALA A 386 -27.20 5.27 3.83
C ALA A 386 -27.86 4.19 2.96
N GLU A 387 -29.07 4.40 2.43
CA GLU A 387 -29.87 3.31 1.84
C GLU A 387 -29.36 2.79 0.48
N GLU A 388 -28.48 3.51 -0.22
CA GLU A 388 -28.01 3.14 -1.56
C GLU A 388 -26.87 2.11 -1.55
N ARG A 389 -27.02 1.05 -2.37
CA ARG A 389 -26.05 -0.06 -2.50
C ARG A 389 -25.08 0.09 -3.66
N ASP A 390 -25.40 0.95 -4.62
CA ASP A 390 -24.63 1.10 -5.86
C ASP A 390 -23.40 2.00 -5.69
N LEU A 391 -23.22 2.57 -4.49
CA LEU A 391 -22.22 3.59 -4.20
C LEU A 391 -21.27 3.12 -3.11
N ILE A 392 -19.98 3.10 -3.46
CA ILE A 392 -18.88 2.89 -2.51
C ILE A 392 -18.53 4.23 -1.90
N ASP A 393 -18.21 4.22 -0.59
CA ASP A 393 -17.57 5.37 0.06
C ASP A 393 -18.44 6.66 0.10
N VAL A 394 -19.77 6.53 0.13
CA VAL A 394 -20.71 7.65 0.32
C VAL A 394 -21.18 7.71 1.77
N GLY A 395 -21.23 8.91 2.32
CA GLY A 395 -21.69 9.22 3.67
C GLY A 395 -20.72 10.13 4.45
N TRP A 396 -21.24 10.88 5.42
CA TRP A 396 -20.47 11.83 6.22
C TRP A 396 -19.22 11.25 6.89
N PHE A 397 -19.24 9.97 7.26
CA PHE A 397 -18.04 9.32 7.82
C PHE A 397 -16.90 9.26 6.80
N SER A 398 -17.20 8.93 5.54
CA SER A 398 -16.20 8.94 4.47
C SER A 398 -15.62 10.34 4.25
N VAL A 399 -16.50 11.35 4.22
CA VAL A 399 -16.11 12.77 4.09
C VAL A 399 -15.04 13.13 5.13
N TRP A 400 -15.30 12.84 6.41
CA TRP A 400 -14.38 13.12 7.49
C TRP A 400 -13.09 12.31 7.42
N VAL A 401 -13.15 11.03 7.08
CA VAL A 401 -11.93 10.21 6.89
C VAL A 401 -11.03 10.83 5.82
N LYS A 402 -11.59 11.31 4.71
CA LYS A 402 -10.82 11.91 3.62
C LYS A 402 -10.22 13.26 4.00
N PHE A 403 -10.96 14.13 4.68
CA PHE A 403 -10.40 15.39 5.20
C PHE A 403 -9.31 15.15 6.25
N VAL A 404 -9.51 14.23 7.18
CA VAL A 404 -8.47 13.87 8.16
C VAL A 404 -7.24 13.27 7.47
N THR A 405 -7.43 12.43 6.46
CA THR A 405 -6.34 11.88 5.64
C THR A 405 -5.58 13.00 4.92
N GLN A 406 -6.29 14.00 4.40
CA GLN A 406 -5.69 15.17 3.77
C GLN A 406 -4.85 15.98 4.76
N TRP A 407 -5.38 16.28 5.94
CA TRP A 407 -4.67 17.04 6.97
C TRP A 407 -3.46 16.26 7.50
N ALA A 408 -3.60 14.95 7.69
CA ALA A 408 -2.50 14.08 8.07
C ALA A 408 -1.41 14.04 6.98
N THR A 409 -1.79 14.01 5.69
CA THR A 409 -0.85 14.07 4.57
C THR A 409 -0.05 15.38 4.60
N ALA A 410 -0.74 16.50 4.72
CA ALA A 410 -0.12 17.83 4.80
C ALA A 410 0.82 17.96 6.01
N ALA A 411 0.35 17.54 7.18
CA ALA A 411 1.14 17.59 8.41
C ALA A 411 2.38 16.69 8.33
N THR A 412 2.24 15.47 7.80
CA THR A 412 3.36 14.53 7.65
C THR A 412 4.39 15.04 6.65
N TYR A 413 3.95 15.62 5.52
CA TYR A 413 4.87 16.22 4.54
C TYR A 413 5.64 17.42 5.13
N CYS A 414 4.94 18.35 5.77
CA CYS A 414 5.59 19.49 6.43
C CYS A 414 6.57 19.02 7.52
N TRP A 415 6.19 18.00 8.28
CA TRP A 415 7.06 17.39 9.29
C TRP A 415 8.32 16.76 8.67
N MET A 416 8.20 16.03 7.56
CA MET A 416 9.36 15.46 6.86
C MET A 416 10.36 16.53 6.41
N LEU A 417 9.89 17.71 5.98
CA LEU A 417 10.77 18.80 5.58
C LEU A 417 11.44 19.52 6.77
N VAL A 418 10.74 19.66 7.89
CA VAL A 418 11.17 20.48 9.04
C VAL A 418 11.90 19.66 10.10
N ALA A 419 11.58 18.38 10.27
CA ALA A 419 12.19 17.54 11.29
C ALA A 419 13.73 17.40 11.17
N PRO A 420 14.33 17.25 9.96
CA PRO A 420 15.78 17.21 9.81
C PRO A 420 16.50 18.47 10.30
N THR A 421 15.85 19.63 10.23
CA THR A 421 16.45 20.89 10.68
C THR A 421 16.25 21.15 12.18
N LEU A 422 15.15 20.67 12.76
CA LEU A 422 14.90 20.78 14.21
C LEU A 422 15.70 19.78 15.04
N PHE A 423 16.06 18.63 14.48
CA PHE A 423 16.71 17.54 15.21
C PHE A 423 17.91 16.97 14.41
N PRO A 424 18.97 17.75 14.16
CA PRO A 424 20.07 17.34 13.28
C PRO A 424 20.78 16.03 13.67
N ASP A 425 20.68 15.59 14.93
CA ASP A 425 21.27 14.34 15.44
C ASP A 425 20.42 13.08 15.19
N ARG A 426 19.26 13.20 14.52
CA ARG A 426 18.42 12.07 14.13
C ARG A 426 18.30 12.00 12.63
N GLU A 427 18.40 10.80 12.07
CA GLU A 427 18.03 10.56 10.68
C GLU A 427 16.50 10.66 10.56
N PHE A 428 16.04 11.63 9.78
CA PHE A 428 14.63 11.76 9.41
C PHE A 428 14.47 11.27 7.98
N LEU A 429 13.30 10.65 7.76
CA LEU A 429 12.84 10.08 6.50
C LEU A 429 13.03 10.98 5.29
#